data_AF-A0A542XUJ2-F1
#
_entry.id   AF-A0A542XUJ2-F1
#
_cell.length_a   1.000
_cell.length_b   1.000
_cell.length_c   1.000
_cell.angle_alpha   90.00
_cell.angle_beta   90.00
_cell.angle_gamma   90.00
#
_symmetry.space_group_name_H-M   'P 1'
#
loop_
_entity.id
_entity.type
_entity.pdbx_description
1 polymer ?
#
loop_
_entity_poly.entity_id
_entity_poly.type
_entity_poly.pdbx_seq_one_letter_code
_entity_poly.pdbx_strand_id
1 'polypeptide(L)' 'MTLTRHAGTDEGYVMTALDRTEWRTSSRSVGNGNCVEVSTLDNSVAVRDSKDRRGPVLAFPTPAWRAFVSGIDGVRGD' A
#
# COMPACT_ATOMS: atom_id res chain seq x y z
N MET A 1 -11.80 -15.94 6.05
CA MET A 1 -11.21 -14.59 5.97
C MET A 1 -12.05 -13.78 5.00
N THR A 2 -13.12 -13.17 5.49
CA THR A 2 -14.09 -12.47 4.63
C THR A 2 -13.56 -11.06 4.38
N LEU A 3 -13.22 -10.74 3.13
CA LEU A 3 -12.99 -9.36 2.71
C LEU A 3 -14.35 -8.65 2.76
N THR A 4 -14.67 -8.03 3.89
CA THR A 4 -15.80 -7.12 3.95
C THR A 4 -15.40 -5.86 3.19
N ARG A 5 -15.93 -5.70 1.98
CA ARG A 5 -15.89 -4.44 1.24
C ARG A 5 -16.52 -3.36 2.13
N HIS A 6 -15.71 -2.53 2.76
CA HIS A 6 -16.19 -1.32 3.44
C HIS A 6 -16.59 -0.31 2.35
N ALA A 7 -17.82 -0.43 1.87
CA ALA A 7 -18.48 0.64 1.13
C ALA A 7 -19.12 1.55 2.18
N GLY A 8 -18.42 2.63 2.54
CA GLY A 8 -18.93 3.59 3.51
C GLY A 8 -18.00 4.79 3.71
N THR A 9 -18.18 5.83 2.90
CA THR A 9 -17.84 7.25 3.17
C THR A 9 -16.37 7.70 3.38
N ASP A 10 -15.35 6.86 3.17
CA ASP A 10 -13.93 7.24 3.38
C ASP A 10 -13.18 7.70 2.12
N GLU A 11 -13.71 7.50 0.90
CA GLU A 11 -12.92 7.72 -0.34
C GLU A 11 -12.37 9.15 -0.49
N GLY A 12 -13.10 10.17 0.00
CA GLY A 12 -12.62 11.55 0.00
C GLY A 12 -11.58 11.87 1.08
N TYR A 13 -11.64 11.19 2.23
CA TYR A 13 -10.66 11.34 3.32
C TYR A 13 -9.36 10.60 2.97
N VAL A 14 -9.46 9.35 2.48
CA VAL A 14 -8.30 8.61 1.95
C VAL A 14 -7.60 9.44 0.87
N MET A 15 -8.31 9.92 -0.15
CA MET A 15 -7.66 10.63 -1.27
C MET A 15 -6.92 11.90 -0.80
N THR A 16 -7.52 12.69 0.10
CA THR A 16 -6.86 13.88 0.69
C THR A 16 -5.65 13.50 1.57
N ALA A 17 -5.71 12.37 2.27
CA ALA A 17 -4.58 11.85 3.04
C ALA A 17 -3.45 11.35 2.12
N LEU A 18 -3.78 10.71 1.00
CA LEU A 18 -2.81 10.20 0.02
C LEU A 18 -2.04 11.32 -0.70
N ASP A 19 -2.63 12.50 -0.86
CA ASP A 19 -1.96 13.67 -1.42
C ASP A 19 -0.95 14.31 -0.46
N ARG A 20 -1.15 14.14 0.86
CA ARG A 20 -0.32 14.76 1.91
C ARG A 20 0.64 13.80 2.60
N THR A 21 0.64 12.54 2.21
CA THR A 21 1.47 11.51 2.83
C THR A 21 2.83 11.36 2.15
N GLU A 22 3.82 10.91 2.92
CA GLU A 22 5.16 10.65 2.40
C GLU A 22 5.21 9.28 1.71
N TRP A 23 5.48 9.29 0.41
CA TRP A 23 5.64 8.10 -0.40
C TRP A 23 7.10 7.65 -0.41
N ARG A 24 7.36 6.38 -0.09
CA ARG A 24 8.67 5.75 -0.30
C ARG A 24 8.64 4.82 -1.49
N THR A 25 9.50 5.08 -2.47
CA THR A 25 9.75 4.19 -3.60
C THR A 25 10.66 3.05 -3.18
N SER A 26 10.37 1.83 -3.65
CA SER A 26 11.22 0.65 -3.39
C SER A 26 12.63 0.83 -3.97
N SER A 27 13.67 0.41 -3.23
CA SER A 27 15.06 0.40 -3.73
C SER A 27 15.30 -0.62 -4.85
N ARG A 28 14.39 -1.58 -5.05
CA ARG A 28 14.39 -2.53 -6.17
C ARG A 28 13.83 -1.93 -7.48
N SER A 29 13.50 -0.65 -7.46
CA SER A 29 12.99 0.12 -8.60
C SER A 29 14.07 0.58 -9.60
N VAL A 30 15.31 0.11 -9.44
CA VAL A 30 16.42 0.43 -10.35
C VAL A 30 16.44 -0.59 -11.49
N GLY A 31 16.14 -0.15 -12.71
CA GLY A 31 16.09 -0.99 -13.92
C GLY A 31 14.72 -1.63 -14.21
N ASN A 32 14.29 -1.54 -15.48
CA ASN A 32 13.13 -2.16 -16.15
C ASN A 32 11.79 -2.37 -15.39
N GLY A 33 11.48 -1.50 -14.43
CA GLY A 33 10.20 -0.78 -14.46
C GLY A 33 8.94 -1.54 -14.02
N ASN A 34 8.92 -2.11 -12.83
CA ASN A 34 7.66 -2.39 -12.11
C ASN A 34 7.81 -1.89 -10.68
N CYS A 35 7.77 -0.56 -10.52
CA CYS A 35 8.18 0.12 -9.30
C CYS A 35 6.95 0.42 -8.43
N VAL A 36 7.00 0.05 -7.15
CA VAL A 36 5.92 0.37 -6.20
C VAL A 36 6.36 1.48 -5.24
N GLU A 37 5.41 2.34 -4.89
CA GLU A 37 5.54 3.30 -3.78
C GLU A 37 4.61 2.87 -2.65
N VAL A 38 5.08 2.99 -1.42
CA VAL A 38 4.30 2.71 -0.21
C VAL A 38 4.23 3.94 0.68
N SER A 39 3.11 4.12 1.37
CA SER A 39 2.96 5.15 2.39
C SER A 39 2.20 4.63 3.60
N THR A 40 2.65 5.04 4.78
CA THR A 40 1.99 4.75 6.06
C THR A 40 1.03 5.88 6.39
N LEU A 41 -0.25 5.52 6.52
CA LEU A 41 -1.32 6.37 7.03
C LEU A 41 -1.64 5.97 8.48
N ASP A 42 -2.54 6.69 9.15
CA ASP A 42 -2.86 6.47 10.57
C ASP A 42 -3.28 5.02 10.89
N ASN A 43 -4.14 4.42 10.06
CA ASN A 43 -4.68 3.07 10.27
C ASN A 43 -4.50 2.12 9.07
N SER A 44 -3.74 2.55 8.07
CA SER A 44 -3.57 1.79 6.83
C SER A 44 -2.21 2.01 6.17
N VAL A 45 -1.88 1.11 5.26
CA VAL A 45 -0.73 1.22 4.37
C VAL A 45 -1.26 1.33 2.95
N ALA A 46 -0.88 2.42 2.28
CA ALA A 46 -1.20 2.69 0.91
C ALA A 46 -0.10 2.18 -0.02
N VAL A 47 -0.49 1.57 -1.14
CA VAL A 47 0.41 1.04 -2.17
C VAL A 47 -0.06 1.51 -3.54
N ARG A 48 0.85 2.04 -4.34
CA ARG A 48 0.55 2.43 -5.73
C ARG A 48 1.68 2.10 -6.68
N ASP A 49 1.37 2.14 -7.97
CA ASP A 49 2.37 2.10 -9.04
C ASP A 49 3.12 3.45 -9.09
N SER A 50 4.45 3.40 -9.03
CA SER A 50 5.28 4.62 -9.15
C SER A 50 5.15 5.26 -10.53
N LYS A 51 4.80 4.49 -11.55
CA LYS A 51 4.65 4.96 -12.94
C LYS A 51 3.32 5.63 -13.19
N ASP A 52 2.28 5.24 -12.44
CA ASP A 52 0.95 5.84 -12.49
C ASP A 52 0.55 6.36 -11.12
N ARG A 53 1.19 7.46 -10.70
CA ARG A 53 0.96 8.09 -9.38
C ARG A 53 -0.46 8.62 -9.18
N ARG A 54 -1.22 8.80 -10.28
CA ARG A 54 -2.61 9.25 -10.28
C ARG A 54 -3.60 8.10 -10.47
N GLY A 55 -3.09 6.90 -10.71
CA GLY A 55 -3.88 5.69 -10.82
C GLY A 55 -4.41 5.20 -9.48
N PRO A 56 -5.08 4.03 -9.47
CA PRO A 56 -5.66 3.47 -8.27
C PRO A 56 -4.64 3.21 -7.17
N VAL A 57 -5.03 3.50 -5.93
CA VAL A 57 -4.24 3.20 -4.73
C VAL A 57 -4.90 2.05 -3.97
N LEU A 58 -4.11 1.04 -3.63
CA LEU A 58 -4.55 -0.03 -2.73
C LEU A 58 -4.28 0.40 -1.29
N ALA A 59 -5.29 0.35 -0.43
CA ALA A 59 -5.15 0.64 1.00
C ALA A 59 -5.43 -0.61 1.83
N PHE A 60 -4.45 -1.02 2.64
CA PHE A 60 -4.55 -2.18 3.52
C PHE A 60 -4.62 -1.71 4.97
N PRO A 61 -5.53 -2.23 5.81
CA PRO A 61 -5.45 -2.00 7.25
C PRO A 61 -4.08 -2.42 7.79
N THR A 62 -3.51 -1.64 8.71
CA THR A 62 -2.20 -1.94 9.33
C THR A 62 -2.03 -3.41 9.80
N PRO A 63 -3.00 -4.06 10.47
CA PRO A 63 -2.85 -5.46 10.87
C PRO A 63 -2.77 -6.42 9.67
N ALA A 64 -3.51 -6.15 8.59
CA ALA A 64 -3.47 -6.97 7.38
C ALA A 64 -2.13 -6.82 6.65
N TRP A 65 -1.60 -5.61 6.55
CA TRP A 65 -0.27 -5.35 5.97
C TRP A 65 0.83 -6.09 6.75
N ARG A 66 0.80 -6.04 8.09
CA ARG A 66 1.76 -6.77 8.93
C ARG A 66 1.71 -8.28 8.69
N ALA A 67 0.50 -8.86 8.67
CA ALA A 67 0.33 -10.28 8.41
C ALA A 67 0.87 -10.69 7.03
N PHE A 68 0.64 -9.86 6.00
CA PHE A 68 1.16 -10.08 4.65
C PHE A 68 2.70 -10.12 4.64
N VAL A 69 3.37 -9.13 5.23
CA VAL A 69 4.85 -9.08 5.26
C VAL A 69 5.43 -10.25 6.05
N SER A 70 4.88 -10.55 7.24
CA SER A 70 5.33 -11.68 8.07
C SER A 70 5.16 -13.03 7.36
N GLY A 71 4.10 -13.21 6.57
CA GLY A 71 3.92 -14.42 5.76
C GLY A 71 4.97 -14.59 4.66
N ILE A 72 5.48 -13.49 4.10
CA ILE A 72 6.53 -13.53 3.06
C ILE A 72 7.90 -13.82 3.68
N ASP A 73 8.20 -13.27 4.85
CA ASP A 73 9.49 -13.51 5.52
C ASP A 73 9.65 -15.00 5.90
N GLY A 74 8.55 -15.68 6.23
CA GLY A 74 8.54 -17.13 6.46
C GLY A 74 8.87 -17.98 5.22
N VAL A 75 8.76 -17.43 4.00
CA VAL A 75 9.07 -18.09 2.70
C VAL A 75 10.48 -17.75 2.20
N ARG A 76 11.21 -16.85 2.88
CA ARG A 76 12.61 -16.53 2.57
C ARG A 76 13.60 -17.30 3.45
N GLY A 77 13.09 -18.06 4.42
CA GLY A 77 13.87 -18.74 5.46
C GLY A 77 14.14 -20.22 5.21
N ASP A 78 13.71 -20.77 4.06
CA ASP A 78 13.94 -22.13 3.58
C ASP A 78 15.01 -22.23 2.48
#